data_AF-A0A1A8BZK9-F1
#
_entry.id   AF-A0A1A8BZK9-F1
#
_cell.length_a   1.000
_cell.length_b   1.000
_cell.length_c   1.000
_cell.angle_alpha   90.00
_cell.angle_beta   90.00
_cell.angle_gamma   90.00
#
_symmetry.space_group_name_H-M   'P 1'
#
loop_
_entity.id
_entity.type
_entity.pdbx_description
1 polymer ?
#
loop_
_entity_poly.entity_id
_entity_poly.type
_entity_poly.pdbx_seq_one_letter_code
_entity_poly.pdbx_strand_id
1 'polypeptide(L)'
;MVPHSCGVSEEKSPTLSVMAPLRALLLKEMTSLPEDSKVVKDMKNEIKKNLSTRYVNQTAMLHAASAVDPRFKALPFLGEEEREHTFSRLQAEAVGGMEEEASNQDEVDEMEEEEENNPPAPNPKQSSALESLLGEAYIPREERGHAKKTLAEVAEDEIKRYRAMRPAGLQDNPLVWWRENENEYPRLACMAKRNLCVPGTSVASERVFSTAGVGMGTEFGTF
;
A
#
# COMPACT_ATOMS: atom_id res chain seq x y z
N MET A 1 14.15 -37.24 -25.95
CA MET A 1 14.30 -35.78 -25.95
C MET A 1 13.64 -35.26 -24.69
N VAL A 2 14.44 -34.73 -23.76
CA VAL A 2 13.96 -34.09 -22.53
C VAL A 2 14.13 -32.59 -22.76
N PRO A 3 13.09 -31.75 -22.68
CA PRO A 3 13.30 -30.32 -22.64
C PRO A 3 13.71 -29.93 -21.22
N HIS A 4 14.92 -29.38 -21.13
CA HIS A 4 15.39 -28.57 -20.01
C HIS A 4 14.87 -27.12 -20.14
N SER A 5 14.81 -26.43 -19.00
CA SER A 5 14.40 -25.04 -18.76
C SER A 5 12.88 -24.80 -18.82
N CYS A 6 12.26 -24.10 -17.88
CA CYS A 6 12.71 -22.87 -17.25
C CYS A 6 12.41 -22.89 -15.75
N GLY A 7 13.46 -22.80 -14.93
CA GLY A 7 13.31 -22.41 -13.53
C GLY A 7 12.93 -20.94 -13.48
N VAL A 8 11.64 -20.64 -13.55
CA VAL A 8 11.15 -19.40 -12.97
C VAL A 8 11.19 -19.65 -11.47
N SER A 9 12.25 -19.16 -10.85
CA SER A 9 12.31 -19.01 -9.41
C SER A 9 11.04 -18.26 -9.00
N GLU A 10 10.10 -18.97 -8.39
CA GLU A 10 8.95 -18.38 -7.71
C GLU A 10 9.49 -17.72 -6.45
N GLU A 11 10.32 -16.69 -6.62
CA GLU A 11 10.86 -15.89 -5.53
C GLU A 11 9.69 -15.12 -4.95
N LYS A 12 9.03 -15.71 -3.95
CA LYS A 12 8.11 -15.04 -3.02
C LYS A 12 8.93 -14.01 -2.23
N SER A 13 9.34 -12.95 -2.91
CA SER A 13 10.00 -11.82 -2.29
C SER A 13 9.02 -11.19 -1.30
N PRO A 14 9.43 -10.93 -0.05
CA PRO A 14 8.56 -10.29 0.92
C PRO A 14 8.12 -8.93 0.37
N THR A 15 6.82 -8.67 0.44
CA THR A 15 6.24 -7.38 0.07
C THR A 15 6.70 -6.29 1.04
N LEU A 16 6.69 -5.04 0.58
CA LEU A 16 7.04 -3.87 1.40
C LEU A 16 6.36 -3.85 2.78
N SER A 17 5.13 -4.36 2.85
CA SER A 17 4.31 -4.48 4.06
C SER A 17 4.88 -5.38 5.16
N VAL A 18 5.77 -6.32 4.83
CA VAL A 18 6.39 -7.22 5.82
C VAL A 18 7.58 -6.56 6.51
N MET A 19 8.17 -5.51 5.91
CA MET A 19 9.43 -4.95 6.36
C MET A 19 9.32 -4.26 7.73
N ALA A 20 8.24 -3.52 8.01
CA ALA A 20 8.12 -2.85 9.31
C ALA A 20 7.89 -3.84 10.47
N PRO A 21 6.95 -4.81 10.38
CA PRO A 21 6.80 -5.86 11.39
C PRO A 21 8.11 -6.63 11.63
N LEU A 22 8.82 -7.00 10.55
CA LEU A 22 10.08 -7.74 10.65
C LEU A 22 11.17 -6.90 11.31
N ARG A 23 11.32 -5.63 10.93
CA ARG A 23 12.28 -4.70 11.56
C ARG A 23 12.00 -4.56 13.05
N ALA A 24 10.74 -4.37 13.43
CA ALA A 24 10.35 -4.26 14.82
C ALA A 24 10.65 -5.55 15.62
N LEU A 25 10.35 -6.71 15.04
CA LEU A 25 10.67 -8.01 15.64
C LEU A 25 12.18 -8.16 15.86
N LEU A 26 12.99 -7.88 14.84
CA LEU A 26 14.44 -7.96 14.96
C LEU A 26 14.99 -7.00 16.02
N LEU A 27 14.51 -5.76 16.07
CA LEU A 27 14.93 -4.79 17.10
C LEU A 27 14.54 -5.22 18.52
N LYS A 28 13.38 -5.88 18.67
CA LYS A 28 12.95 -6.45 19.94
C LYS A 28 13.88 -7.57 20.39
N GLU A 29 14.15 -8.54 19.52
CA GLU A 29 15.02 -9.69 19.82
C GLU A 29 16.48 -9.29 20.07
N MET A 30 16.95 -8.21 19.43
CA MET A 30 18.30 -7.66 19.64
C MET A 30 18.39 -6.77 20.89
N THR A 31 17.40 -6.78 21.78
CA THR A 31 17.50 -6.09 23.07
C THR A 31 18.36 -6.91 24.03
N SER A 32 19.34 -6.24 24.66
CA SER A 32 20.24 -6.88 25.61
C SER A 32 19.50 -7.26 26.89
N LEU A 33 19.77 -8.47 27.36
CA LEU A 33 19.23 -9.02 28.60
C LEU A 33 20.29 -8.94 29.72
N PRO A 34 19.88 -8.86 30.99
CA PRO A 34 20.82 -8.85 32.11
C PRO A 34 21.75 -10.07 32.12
N GLU A 35 21.20 -11.23 31.78
CA GLU A 35 21.86 -12.55 31.68
C GLU A 35 22.89 -12.64 30.55
N ASP A 36 22.84 -11.74 29.55
CA ASP A 36 23.73 -11.83 28.39
C ASP A 36 25.20 -11.59 28.80
N SER A 37 26.11 -12.36 28.19
CA SER A 37 27.55 -12.10 28.31
C SER A 37 27.91 -10.74 27.70
N LYS A 38 29.06 -10.18 28.10
CA LYS A 38 29.54 -8.90 27.54
C LYS A 38 29.60 -8.93 26.01
N VAL A 39 30.15 -10.00 25.43
CA VAL A 39 30.27 -10.17 23.97
C VAL A 39 28.89 -10.20 23.30
N VAL A 40 27.91 -10.89 23.90
CA VAL A 40 26.54 -10.95 23.36
C VAL A 40 25.87 -9.58 23.44
N LYS A 41 26.04 -8.85 24.54
CA LYS A 41 25.52 -7.48 24.69
C LYS A 41 26.12 -6.55 23.64
N ASP A 42 27.43 -6.58 23.47
CA ASP A 42 28.13 -5.74 22.49
C ASP A 42 27.66 -6.05 21.06
N MET A 43 27.54 -7.35 20.71
CA MET A 43 27.06 -7.78 19.40
C MET A 43 25.59 -7.39 19.16
N LYS A 44 24.69 -7.61 20.13
CA LYS A 44 23.28 -7.20 20.05
C LYS A 44 23.13 -5.69 19.87
N ASN A 45 23.91 -4.91 20.61
CA ASN A 45 23.88 -3.45 20.53
C ASN A 45 24.34 -2.96 19.15
N GLU A 46 25.39 -3.54 18.57
CA GLU A 46 25.87 -3.14 17.24
C GLU A 46 24.89 -3.54 16.13
N ILE A 47 24.26 -4.72 16.23
CA ILE A 47 23.20 -5.14 15.30
C ILE A 47 22.01 -4.20 15.41
N LYS A 48 21.57 -3.88 16.64
CA LYS A 48 20.44 -2.97 16.89
C LYS A 48 20.70 -1.58 16.31
N LYS A 49 21.91 -1.04 16.50
CA LYS A 49 22.36 0.23 15.92
C LYS A 49 22.41 0.20 14.39
N ASN A 50 22.85 -0.92 13.81
CA ASN A 50 22.84 -1.08 12.36
C ASN A 50 21.40 -1.11 11.82
N LEU A 51 20.50 -1.89 12.43
CA LEU A 51 19.10 -2.00 12.00
C LEU A 51 18.30 -0.72 12.20
N SER A 52 18.59 0.06 13.25
CA SER A 52 17.90 1.33 13.48
C SER A 52 18.21 2.36 12.39
N THR A 53 19.44 2.39 11.87
CA THR A 53 19.91 3.35 10.86
C THR A 53 19.56 2.98 9.41
N ARG A 54 19.30 1.70 9.11
CA ARG A 54 19.06 1.21 7.73
C ARG A 54 17.78 1.74 7.07
N TYR A 55 16.77 2.17 7.83
CA TYR A 55 15.45 2.52 7.28
C TYR A 55 14.85 3.83 7.80
N VAL A 56 15.67 4.71 8.39
CA VAL A 56 15.18 5.97 8.99
C VAL A 56 14.38 6.79 7.98
N ASN A 57 14.91 6.95 6.76
CA ASN A 57 14.30 7.76 5.71
C ASN A 57 13.07 7.10 5.04
N GLN A 58 12.83 5.82 5.29
CA GLN A 58 11.75 5.04 4.66
C GLN A 58 10.71 4.56 5.69
N THR A 59 10.91 4.85 6.97
CA THR A 59 10.04 4.37 8.07
C THR A 59 8.58 4.75 7.83
N ALA A 60 8.34 5.98 7.36
CA ALA A 60 7.05 6.50 6.96
C ALA A 60 6.33 5.63 5.90
N MET A 61 7.05 5.20 4.88
CA MET A 61 6.54 4.35 3.79
C MET A 61 6.32 2.91 4.26
N LEU A 62 7.26 2.35 5.03
CA LEU A 62 7.14 0.99 5.56
C LEU A 62 5.92 0.86 6.48
N HIS A 63 5.63 1.88 7.29
CA HIS A 63 4.46 1.91 8.16
C HIS A 63 3.17 2.00 7.33
N ALA A 64 3.12 2.85 6.31
CA ALA A 64 1.97 2.96 5.41
C ALA A 64 1.69 1.63 4.68
N ALA A 65 2.73 0.99 4.11
CA ALA A 65 2.61 -0.31 3.47
C ALA A 65 2.09 -1.41 4.42
N SER A 66 2.53 -1.39 5.68
CA SER A 66 2.04 -2.32 6.71
C SER A 66 0.61 -2.00 7.15
N ALA A 67 0.22 -0.72 7.14
CA ALA A 67 -1.13 -0.28 7.49
C ALA A 67 -2.16 -0.75 6.45
N VAL A 68 -1.83 -0.68 5.16
CA VAL A 68 -2.69 -1.15 4.06
C VAL A 68 -2.63 -2.66 3.84
N ASP A 69 -1.76 -3.39 4.56
CA ASP A 69 -1.80 -4.85 4.55
C ASP A 69 -2.83 -5.34 5.59
N PRO A 70 -3.93 -6.01 5.18
CA PRO A 70 -5.00 -6.42 6.08
C PRO A 70 -4.52 -7.32 7.22
N ARG A 71 -3.37 -7.98 7.06
CA ARG A 71 -2.72 -8.86 8.04
C ARG A 71 -1.96 -8.07 9.11
N PHE A 72 -1.39 -6.92 8.74
CA PHE A 72 -0.49 -6.13 9.59
C PHE A 72 -1.09 -4.80 10.06
N LYS A 73 -2.29 -4.44 9.60
CA LYS A 73 -2.99 -3.17 9.89
C LYS A 73 -3.12 -2.77 11.35
N ALA A 74 -3.03 -3.71 12.29
CA ALA A 74 -3.09 -3.43 13.72
C ALA A 74 -1.84 -2.69 14.25
N LEU A 75 -0.70 -2.82 13.57
CA LEU A 75 0.59 -2.18 13.86
C LEU A 75 0.99 -2.26 15.36
N PRO A 76 1.01 -3.45 15.99
CA PRO A 76 1.23 -3.58 17.45
C PRO A 76 2.65 -3.21 17.89
N PHE A 77 3.56 -3.00 16.94
CA PHE A 77 4.94 -2.58 17.18
C PHE A 77 5.10 -1.06 17.32
N LEU A 78 4.06 -0.28 17.04
CA LEU A 78 4.04 1.17 17.16
C LEU A 78 3.33 1.61 18.44
N GLY A 79 3.76 2.77 18.98
CA GLY A 79 2.97 3.48 19.99
C GLY A 79 1.64 3.97 19.41
N GLU A 80 0.69 4.31 20.29
CA GLU A 80 -0.63 4.80 19.88
C GLU A 80 -0.53 6.06 19.02
N GLU A 81 0.34 7.00 19.40
CA GLU A 81 0.60 8.24 18.66
C GLU A 81 1.17 7.97 17.26
N GLU A 82 2.18 7.10 17.15
CA GLU A 82 2.79 6.74 15.87
C GLU A 82 1.81 6.01 14.94
N ARG A 83 0.96 5.15 15.53
CA ARG A 83 -0.10 4.46 14.79
C ARG A 83 -1.13 5.45 14.27
N GLU A 84 -1.57 6.40 15.11
CA GLU A 84 -2.52 7.42 14.68
C GLU A 84 -1.93 8.31 13.59
N HIS A 85 -0.70 8.79 13.77
CA HIS A 85 0.02 9.54 12.74
C HIS A 85 0.15 8.76 11.42
N THR A 86 0.37 7.44 11.48
CA THR A 86 0.41 6.59 10.29
C THR A 86 -0.93 6.59 9.55
N PHE A 87 -2.06 6.46 10.27
CA PHE A 87 -3.39 6.50 9.67
C PHE A 87 -3.81 7.90 9.22
N SER A 88 -3.41 8.97 9.91
CA SER A 88 -3.64 10.35 9.44
C SER A 88 -2.93 10.63 8.13
N ARG A 89 -1.69 10.15 7.97
CA ARG A 89 -0.96 10.24 6.70
C ARG A 89 -1.65 9.44 5.59
N LEU A 90 -2.10 8.23 5.91
CA LEU A 90 -2.86 7.38 4.99
C LEU A 90 -4.16 8.07 4.52
N GLN A 91 -4.84 8.78 5.43
CA GLN A 91 -6.02 9.57 5.10
C GLN A 91 -5.71 10.73 4.15
N ALA A 92 -4.64 11.48 4.41
CA ALA A 92 -4.22 12.58 3.55
C ALA A 92 -3.88 12.09 2.13
N GLU A 93 -3.17 10.95 2.03
CA GLU A 93 -2.84 10.31 0.76
C GLU A 93 -4.10 9.77 0.05
N ALA A 94 -5.06 9.21 0.77
CA ALA A 94 -6.34 8.74 0.24
C ALA A 94 -7.23 9.86 -0.33
N VAL A 95 -7.06 11.10 0.14
CA VAL A 95 -7.75 12.27 -0.39
C VAL A 95 -7.07 12.79 -1.66
N GLY A 96 -5.73 12.79 -1.72
CA GLY A 96 -4.98 13.32 -2.87
C GLY A 96 -4.75 12.33 -4.02
N GLY A 97 -4.75 11.02 -3.75
CA GLY A 97 -4.24 10.01 -4.70
C GLY A 97 -5.21 9.52 -5.79
N MET A 98 -6.45 10.01 -5.82
CA MET A 98 -7.47 9.58 -6.80
C MET A 98 -7.48 10.36 -8.12
N GLU A 99 -6.65 11.41 -8.25
CA GLU A 99 -6.64 12.25 -9.45
C GLU A 99 -5.80 11.68 -10.61
N GLU A 100 -4.87 10.74 -10.35
CA GLU A 100 -3.90 10.26 -11.36
C GLU A 100 -4.32 9.02 -12.19
N GLU A 101 -5.40 8.31 -11.83
CA GLU A 101 -5.74 7.01 -12.46
C GLU A 101 -6.87 7.11 -13.50
N ALA A 102 -7.47 8.29 -13.70
CA ALA A 102 -8.48 8.50 -14.73
C ALA A 102 -7.89 8.77 -16.13
N SER A 103 -6.56 8.90 -16.25
CA SER A 103 -5.88 9.28 -17.51
C SER A 103 -5.04 8.18 -18.17
N ASN A 104 -4.81 7.02 -17.54
CA ASN A 104 -3.88 6.00 -18.05
C ASN A 104 -4.54 4.61 -18.26
N GLN A 105 -5.70 4.58 -18.92
CA GLN A 105 -6.22 3.36 -19.53
C GLN A 105 -6.38 3.60 -21.04
N ASP A 106 -5.27 3.68 -21.74
CA ASP A 106 -5.13 3.31 -23.15
C ASP A 106 -3.65 2.96 -23.37
N GLU A 107 -3.38 2.07 -24.31
CA GLU A 107 -2.10 1.42 -24.64
C GLU A 107 -1.87 0.03 -24.03
N VAL A 108 -2.65 -0.95 -24.53
CA VAL A 108 -2.04 -2.20 -25.00
C VAL A 108 -2.48 -2.40 -26.46
N ASP A 109 -1.47 -2.40 -27.34
CA ASP A 109 -1.52 -2.60 -28.79
C ASP A 109 -1.54 -4.11 -29.10
N GLU A 110 -2.53 -4.58 -29.86
CA GLU A 110 -2.44 -5.72 -30.81
C GLU A 110 -3.69 -5.75 -31.74
N MET A 111 -3.42 -5.38 -33.01
CA MET A 111 -4.13 -5.54 -34.31
C MET A 111 -4.97 -6.84 -34.45
N GLU A 112 -6.09 -7.02 -35.19
CA GLU A 112 -6.91 -6.43 -36.28
C GLU A 112 -8.35 -7.01 -36.07
N GLU A 113 -9.51 -6.44 -36.45
CA GLU A 113 -10.04 -6.12 -37.79
C GLU A 113 -11.21 -5.12 -37.66
N GLU A 114 -11.42 -4.33 -38.72
CA GLU A 114 -12.43 -3.29 -38.88
C GLU A 114 -13.85 -3.85 -39.09
N GLU A 115 -14.84 -3.39 -38.33
CA GLU A 115 -16.18 -3.10 -38.86
C GLU A 115 -16.82 -1.89 -38.17
N GLU A 116 -17.38 -1.03 -39.01
CA GLU A 116 -17.90 0.30 -38.78
C GLU A 116 -19.26 0.27 -38.03
N ASN A 117 -19.28 0.67 -36.76
CA ASN A 117 -20.47 1.27 -36.14
C ASN A 117 -20.13 2.02 -34.83
N ASN A 118 -20.20 3.35 -34.88
CA ASN A 118 -20.15 4.22 -33.70
C ASN A 118 -21.31 3.91 -32.73
N PRO A 119 -21.09 3.59 -31.44
CA PRO A 119 -22.12 3.73 -30.44
C PRO A 119 -22.12 5.15 -29.84
N PRO A 120 -23.29 5.74 -29.56
CA PRO A 120 -23.43 7.12 -29.11
C PRO A 120 -22.98 7.31 -27.66
N ALA A 121 -22.62 8.56 -27.36
CA ALA A 121 -22.33 9.15 -26.06
C ALA A 121 -23.14 8.59 -24.85
N PRO A 122 -22.61 8.66 -23.62
CA PRO A 122 -23.23 8.04 -22.44
C PRO A 122 -24.63 8.59 -22.19
N ASN A 123 -25.63 7.71 -22.30
CA ASN A 123 -27.02 8.01 -21.98
C ASN A 123 -27.16 8.46 -20.51
N PRO A 124 -27.97 9.51 -20.22
CA PRO A 124 -28.37 9.81 -18.85
C PRO A 124 -29.14 8.62 -18.29
N LYS A 125 -28.77 8.15 -17.09
CA LYS A 125 -29.40 7.02 -16.41
C LYS A 125 -30.93 7.18 -16.46
N GLN A 126 -31.62 6.30 -17.19
CA GLN A 126 -33.08 6.21 -17.15
C GLN A 126 -33.45 5.72 -15.75
N SER A 127 -34.05 6.60 -14.94
CA SER A 127 -34.57 6.20 -13.63
C SER A 127 -35.64 5.12 -13.83
N SER A 128 -35.53 4.03 -13.08
CA SER A 128 -36.48 2.92 -13.22
C SER A 128 -37.89 3.36 -12.82
N ALA A 129 -38.93 2.70 -13.34
CA ALA A 129 -40.32 2.99 -12.93
C ALA A 129 -40.51 2.84 -11.40
N LEU A 130 -39.73 1.97 -10.75
CA LEU A 130 -39.71 1.85 -9.28
C LEU A 130 -39.10 3.08 -8.61
N GLU A 131 -38.03 3.63 -9.15
CA GLU A 131 -37.38 4.86 -8.65
C GLU A 131 -38.31 6.08 -8.80
N SER A 132 -39.06 6.16 -9.91
CA SER A 132 -40.07 7.21 -10.10
C SER A 132 -41.28 7.10 -9.17
N LEU A 133 -41.67 5.88 -8.76
CA LEU A 133 -42.86 5.65 -7.94
C LEU A 133 -42.56 5.62 -6.44
N LEU A 134 -41.41 5.08 -6.06
CA LEU A 134 -41.06 4.81 -4.66
C LEU A 134 -39.83 5.58 -4.19
N GLY A 135 -39.08 6.24 -5.11
CA GLY A 135 -37.84 6.94 -4.79
C GLY A 135 -38.01 7.91 -3.61
N GLU A 136 -38.96 8.84 -3.70
CA GLU A 136 -39.18 9.84 -2.63
C GLU A 136 -39.66 9.26 -1.29
N ALA A 137 -40.39 8.14 -1.34
CA ALA A 137 -40.94 7.46 -0.17
C ALA A 137 -39.88 6.61 0.55
N TYR A 138 -38.90 6.09 -0.18
CA TYR A 138 -37.85 5.22 0.32
C TYR A 138 -36.49 5.90 0.48
N ILE A 139 -36.33 7.18 0.11
CA ILE A 139 -35.20 8.01 0.57
C ILE A 139 -35.23 8.02 2.11
N PRO A 140 -34.23 7.42 2.79
CA PRO A 140 -34.14 7.43 4.25
C PRO A 140 -34.26 8.86 4.77
N ARG A 141 -35.02 9.06 5.86
CA ARG A 141 -35.29 10.41 6.42
C ARG A 141 -34.00 11.18 6.71
N GLU A 142 -32.92 10.46 6.96
CA GLU A 142 -31.56 10.95 7.15
C GLU A 142 -31.03 11.60 5.86
N GLU A 143 -31.12 10.95 4.70
CA GLU A 143 -30.56 11.45 3.43
C GLU A 143 -31.29 12.68 2.86
N ARG A 144 -32.49 13.00 3.34
CA ARG A 144 -33.30 14.14 2.90
C ARG A 144 -32.70 15.52 3.27
N GLY A 145 -31.62 15.55 4.05
CA GLY A 145 -30.92 16.77 4.45
C GLY A 145 -29.42 16.59 4.75
N HIS A 146 -28.80 15.46 4.41
CA HIS A 146 -27.35 15.30 4.58
C HIS A 146 -26.62 16.11 3.50
N ALA A 147 -25.83 17.09 3.95
CA ALA A 147 -24.82 17.71 3.10
C ALA A 147 -23.97 16.60 2.47
N LYS A 148 -23.67 16.71 1.16
CA LYS A 148 -22.74 15.79 0.49
C LYS A 148 -21.45 15.77 1.30
N LYS A 149 -21.07 14.59 1.82
CA LYS A 149 -19.83 14.42 2.57
C LYS A 149 -18.65 14.89 1.72
N THR A 150 -17.71 15.57 2.36
CA THR A 150 -16.45 15.95 1.73
C THR A 150 -15.60 14.70 1.46
N LEU A 151 -14.65 14.80 0.53
CA LEU A 151 -13.72 13.68 0.24
C LEU A 151 -12.92 13.26 1.49
N ALA A 152 -12.59 14.23 2.35
CA ALA A 152 -11.89 13.98 3.61
C ALA A 152 -12.72 13.15 4.59
N GLU A 153 -14.02 13.46 4.73
CA GLU A 153 -14.95 12.71 5.57
C GLU A 153 -15.17 11.29 5.03
N VAL A 154 -15.28 11.14 3.70
CA VAL A 154 -15.40 9.82 3.07
C VAL A 154 -14.15 8.96 3.33
N ALA A 155 -12.96 9.53 3.16
CA ALA A 155 -11.71 8.83 3.45
C ALA A 155 -11.56 8.48 4.95
N GLU A 156 -12.00 9.37 5.84
CA GLU A 156 -12.01 9.12 7.29
C GLU A 156 -12.90 7.93 7.64
N ASP A 157 -14.13 7.92 7.13
CA ASP A 157 -15.09 6.85 7.36
C ASP A 157 -14.58 5.50 6.83
N GLU A 158 -13.92 5.52 5.67
CA GLU A 158 -13.30 4.34 5.07
C GLU A 158 -12.20 3.76 5.95
N ILE A 159 -11.27 4.61 6.43
CA ILE A 159 -10.19 4.21 7.33
C ILE A 159 -10.74 3.71 8.67
N LYS A 160 -11.74 4.38 9.24
CA LYS A 160 -12.39 3.95 10.49
C LYS A 160 -13.00 2.55 10.35
N ARG A 161 -13.75 2.30 9.27
CA ARG A 161 -14.33 0.98 8.98
C ARG A 161 -13.26 -0.09 8.80
N TYR A 162 -12.20 0.22 8.06
CA TYR A 162 -11.08 -0.69 7.83
C TYR A 162 -10.34 -1.05 9.14
N ARG A 163 -10.09 -0.06 10.01
CA ARG A 163 -9.46 -0.24 11.33
C ARG A 163 -10.31 -1.08 12.29
N ALA A 164 -11.65 -0.94 12.23
CA ALA A 164 -12.57 -1.67 13.09
C ALA A 164 -12.70 -3.15 12.70
N MET A 165 -12.42 -3.51 11.45
CA MET A 165 -12.49 -4.89 10.99
C MET A 165 -11.35 -5.74 11.58
N ARG A 166 -11.64 -7.00 11.89
CA ARG A 166 -10.62 -7.99 12.29
C ARG A 166 -9.48 -8.09 11.25
N PRO A 167 -8.20 -8.19 11.68
CA PRO A 167 -7.09 -8.47 10.77
C PRO A 167 -7.27 -9.80 10.03
N ALA A 168 -6.80 -9.85 8.77
CA ALA A 168 -6.72 -11.07 7.99
C ALA A 168 -5.69 -12.05 8.60
N GLY A 169 -5.80 -13.32 8.26
CA GLY A 169 -4.84 -14.34 8.66
C GLY A 169 -3.48 -14.14 8.00
N LEU A 170 -2.40 -14.51 8.70
CA LEU A 170 -1.03 -14.35 8.17
C LEU A 170 -0.77 -15.15 6.88
N GLN A 171 -1.55 -16.22 6.66
CA GLN A 171 -1.46 -17.08 5.47
C GLN A 171 -2.30 -16.55 4.29
N ASP A 172 -3.16 -15.56 4.52
CA ASP A 172 -4.02 -15.01 3.49
C ASP A 172 -3.21 -14.17 2.50
N ASN A 173 -3.65 -14.13 1.25
CA ASN A 173 -3.05 -13.27 0.23
C ASN A 173 -3.69 -11.87 0.31
N PRO A 174 -2.94 -10.82 0.66
CA PRO A 174 -3.50 -9.48 0.82
C PRO A 174 -4.03 -8.90 -0.49
N LEU A 175 -3.47 -9.26 -1.65
CA LEU A 175 -3.96 -8.79 -2.96
C LEU A 175 -5.32 -9.40 -3.29
N VAL A 176 -5.54 -10.67 -2.93
CA VAL A 176 -6.85 -11.32 -3.09
C VAL A 176 -7.87 -10.68 -2.17
N TRP A 177 -7.48 -10.43 -0.91
CA TRP A 177 -8.34 -9.73 0.04
C TRP A 177 -8.76 -8.35 -0.48
N TRP A 178 -7.82 -7.57 -1.01
CA TRP A 178 -8.13 -6.25 -1.58
C TRP A 178 -9.05 -6.33 -2.78
N ARG A 179 -8.91 -7.33 -3.66
CA ARG A 179 -9.83 -7.54 -4.79
C ARG A 179 -11.27 -7.83 -4.34
N GLU A 180 -11.44 -8.54 -3.22
CA GLU A 180 -12.76 -8.86 -2.67
C GLU A 180 -13.39 -7.67 -1.93
N ASN A 181 -12.57 -6.78 -1.37
CA ASN A 181 -13.01 -5.67 -0.51
C ASN A 181 -12.84 -4.28 -1.17
N GLU A 182 -12.44 -4.21 -2.45
CA GLU A 182 -12.18 -2.97 -3.19
C GLU A 182 -13.42 -2.07 -3.28
N ASN A 183 -14.62 -2.65 -3.41
CA ASN A 183 -15.86 -1.88 -3.47
C ASN A 183 -16.20 -1.20 -2.14
N GLU A 184 -15.80 -1.78 -1.01
CA GLU A 184 -16.05 -1.23 0.33
C GLU A 184 -14.98 -0.20 0.73
N TYR A 185 -13.76 -0.37 0.21
CA TYR A 185 -12.57 0.42 0.54
C TYR A 185 -11.79 0.84 -0.73
N PRO A 186 -12.40 1.65 -1.62
CA PRO A 186 -11.80 1.96 -2.92
C PRO A 186 -10.50 2.77 -2.83
N ARG A 187 -10.36 3.67 -1.85
CA ARG A 187 -9.15 4.49 -1.69
C ARG A 187 -8.01 3.65 -1.14
N LEU A 188 -8.30 2.87 -0.10
CA LEU A 188 -7.30 2.01 0.50
C LEU A 188 -6.88 0.88 -0.45
N ALA A 189 -7.80 0.37 -1.29
CA ALA A 189 -7.47 -0.61 -2.33
C ALA A 189 -6.50 -0.06 -3.37
N CYS A 190 -6.72 1.19 -3.83
CA CYS A 190 -5.79 1.88 -4.71
C CYS A 190 -4.39 2.00 -4.08
N MET A 191 -4.32 2.44 -2.82
CA MET A 191 -3.05 2.55 -2.09
C MET A 191 -2.38 1.18 -1.88
N ALA A 192 -3.17 0.15 -1.59
CA ALA A 192 -2.69 -1.20 -1.40
C ALA A 192 -2.07 -1.78 -2.67
N LYS A 193 -2.69 -1.54 -3.84
CA LYS A 193 -2.10 -1.93 -5.14
C LYS A 193 -0.72 -1.29 -5.34
N ARG A 194 -0.54 -0.01 -5.00
CA ARG A 194 0.75 0.68 -5.11
C ARG A 194 1.81 0.16 -4.13
N ASN A 195 1.43 -0.14 -2.89
CA ASN A 195 2.39 -0.52 -1.84
C ASN A 195 2.71 -2.01 -1.78
N LEU A 196 1.74 -2.88 -2.12
CA LEU A 196 1.89 -4.33 -1.99
C LEU A 196 2.49 -5.00 -3.23
N CYS A 197 2.45 -4.33 -4.38
CA CYS A 197 3.07 -4.81 -5.62
C CYS A 197 4.58 -4.51 -5.70
N VAL A 198 5.13 -3.73 -4.77
CA VAL A 198 6.56 -3.41 -4.72
C VAL A 198 7.32 -4.49 -3.94
N PRO A 199 8.31 -5.17 -4.56
CA PRO A 199 9.18 -6.09 -3.85
C PRO A 199 9.95 -5.36 -2.74
N GLY A 200 9.97 -5.90 -1.52
CA GLY A 200 10.71 -5.30 -0.39
C GLY A 200 12.22 -5.17 -0.64
N THR A 201 12.76 -5.92 -1.61
CA THR A 201 14.15 -5.84 -2.06
C THR A 201 14.45 -4.61 -2.93
N SER A 202 13.43 -3.99 -3.55
CA SER A 202 13.58 -2.76 -4.36
C SER A 202 14.06 -1.59 -3.50
N VAL A 203 13.57 -1.51 -2.26
CA VAL A 203 13.95 -0.51 -1.25
C VAL A 203 15.44 -0.56 -0.91
N ALA A 204 16.04 -1.75 -0.94
CA ALA A 204 17.47 -1.93 -0.73
C ALA A 204 18.30 -1.50 -1.96
N SER A 205 17.73 -1.61 -3.16
CA SER A 205 18.40 -1.34 -4.44
C SER A 205 18.57 0.17 -4.72
N GLU A 206 17.62 1.00 -4.31
CA GLU A 206 17.70 2.47 -4.47
C GLU A 206 18.87 3.10 -3.71
N ARG A 207 19.30 2.51 -2.58
CA ARG A 207 20.51 2.96 -1.85
C ARG A 207 21.79 2.72 -2.64
N VAL A 208 21.86 1.62 -3.37
CA VAL A 208 23.06 1.25 -4.14
C VAL A 208 23.18 2.13 -5.38
N PHE A 209 22.07 2.47 -6.02
CA PHE A 209 22.05 3.37 -7.19
C PHE A 209 22.18 4.87 -6.82
N SER A 210 21.61 5.32 -5.70
CA SER A 210 21.77 6.72 -5.27
C SER A 210 23.21 7.03 -4.82
N THR A 211 23.95 6.01 -4.38
CA THR A 211 25.37 6.14 -4.02
C THR A 211 26.29 6.01 -5.24
N ALA A 212 25.88 5.26 -6.28
CA ALA A 212 26.64 5.11 -7.52
C ALA A 212 26.52 6.31 -8.48
N GLY A 213 25.43 7.10 -8.39
CA GLY A 213 25.23 8.30 -9.23
C GLY A 213 26.09 9.52 -8.86
N VAL A 214 26.67 9.54 -7.66
CA VAL A 214 27.51 10.66 -7.16
C VAL A 214 29.01 10.42 -7.44
N GLY A 215 29.37 9.31 -8.10
CA GLY A 215 30.76 8.92 -8.36
C GLY A 215 31.26 9.01 -9.81
N MET A 216 30.44 9.41 -10.78
CA MET A 216 30.83 9.45 -12.21
C MET A 216 30.67 10.84 -12.84
N GLY A 217 31.01 11.90 -12.11
CA GLY A 217 30.83 13.29 -12.54
C GLY A 217 32.05 14.21 -12.43
N THR A 218 33.25 13.69 -12.23
CA THR A 218 34.53 14.43 -12.26
C THR A 218 35.59 13.33 -12.45
N GLU A 219 36.42 13.24 -13.48
CA GLU A 219 37.35 14.22 -14.05
C GLU A 219 37.81 13.69 -15.43
N PHE A 220 37.98 14.57 -16.42
CA PHE A 220 38.99 14.54 -17.49
C PHE A 220 38.80 15.87 -18.26
N GLY A 221 39.76 16.76 -18.44
CA GLY A 221 41.19 16.80 -18.21
C GLY A 221 41.67 17.96 -19.07
N THR A 222 42.36 18.93 -18.47
CA THR A 222 43.02 20.02 -19.19
C THR A 222 44.11 19.48 -20.12
N PHE A 223 44.09 19.87 -21.39
CA PHE A 223 45.24 20.31 -22.17
C PHE A 223 44.77 21.29 -23.24
#